data_AF-A0A5N6JSF6-F1
#
_entry.id   AF-A0A5N6JSF6-F1
#
_cell.length_a   1.000
_cell.length_b   1.000
_cell.length_c   1.000
_cell.angle_alpha   90.00
_cell.angle_beta   90.00
_cell.angle_gamma   90.00
#
_symmetry.space_group_name_H-M   'P 1'
#
loop_
_entity.id
_entity.type
_entity.pdbx_description
1 polymer ?
#
loop_
_entity_poly.entity_id
_entity_poly.type
_entity_poly.pdbx_seq_one_letter_code
_entity_poly.pdbx_strand_id
1 'polypeptide(L)'
;MDIALEVTDTYFFDYFYSTILPAKSTLLNAVGQQINGTTFNPKIASTWQYHPSNSFLQFEPTEAAYTSQWNRDNIYRQAFSLFLITWIAGAAIYFVISTLSYIFVFDKTTFKHPKFLKNQIRQEISQSCNSMPLMSILTTPFFLGEVLGYSKLYDLTSEGPGAWYNWLQFPFFILFTDCFVYFIHRGLHHPLVYKTLHKPHHKWIMPTPYASIAFHPVDGWMQSLPYHIFPFIFPLQKFAYLGLFFFVQVWTVFIHDGEYVANSPILNGAACHTMHHLYFNYNYGQYTTLWDRLGGSYRKPNEELFRRESKMGQKEWERQVAEMEKLVLEAEGEDDRVYDAGEEKKTNERVKWLYILHGMVWQKSL
;
A
#
# COMPACT_ATOMS: atom_id res chain seq x y z
N MET A 1 -7.00 10.57 10.43
CA MET A 1 -7.22 11.24 9.13
C MET A 1 -7.90 12.60 9.29
N ASP A 2 -8.85 12.70 10.21
CA ASP A 2 -9.32 13.94 10.86
C ASP A 2 -8.28 15.06 11.02
N ILE A 3 -7.08 14.80 11.57
CA ILE A 3 -6.02 15.83 11.72
C ILE A 3 -5.54 16.33 10.35
N ALA A 4 -5.29 15.42 9.41
CA ALA A 4 -4.85 15.78 8.06
C ALA A 4 -5.95 16.56 7.31
N LEU A 5 -7.21 16.17 7.52
CA LEU A 5 -8.37 16.86 6.97
C LEU A 5 -8.50 18.27 7.55
N GLU A 6 -8.35 18.45 8.87
CA GLU A 6 -8.39 19.78 9.49
C GLU A 6 -7.28 20.71 8.97
N VAL A 7 -6.04 20.21 8.88
CA VAL A 7 -4.91 20.98 8.33
C VAL A 7 -5.19 21.39 6.88
N THR A 8 -5.59 20.44 6.05
CA THR A 8 -5.82 20.71 4.63
C THR A 8 -7.08 21.53 4.38
N ASP A 9 -8.10 21.42 5.22
CA ASP A 9 -9.26 22.31 5.22
C ASP A 9 -8.84 23.74 5.50
N THR A 10 -8.11 23.97 6.58
CA THR A 10 -7.69 25.32 7.01
C THR A 10 -6.82 26.02 5.98
N TYR A 11 -5.89 25.31 5.34
CA TYR A 11 -4.92 25.93 4.43
C TYR A 11 -5.29 25.85 2.94
N PHE A 12 -6.24 24.98 2.56
CA PHE A 12 -6.54 24.75 1.14
C PHE A 12 -8.03 24.55 0.86
N PHE A 13 -8.67 23.53 1.44
CA PHE A 13 -10.01 23.14 1.00
C PHE A 13 -11.09 24.16 1.36
N ASP A 14 -10.98 24.91 2.46
CA ASP A 14 -11.91 26.01 2.74
C ASP A 14 -11.97 27.01 1.59
N TYR A 15 -10.81 27.44 1.09
CA TYR A 15 -10.69 28.37 -0.02
C TYR A 15 -11.17 27.74 -1.33
N PHE A 16 -10.83 26.48 -1.56
CA PHE A 16 -11.28 25.74 -2.73
C PHE A 16 -12.82 25.67 -2.79
N TYR A 17 -13.46 25.14 -1.75
CA TYR A 17 -14.92 24.96 -1.74
C TYR A 17 -15.69 26.28 -1.70
N SER A 18 -15.22 27.30 -0.98
CA SER A 18 -15.85 28.63 -1.00
C SER A 18 -15.78 29.29 -2.39
N THR A 19 -14.76 28.98 -3.19
CA THR A 19 -14.62 29.47 -4.56
C THR A 19 -15.54 28.72 -5.53
N ILE A 20 -15.57 27.39 -5.47
CA ILE A 20 -16.33 26.57 -6.44
C ILE A 20 -17.79 26.36 -6.07
N LEU A 21 -18.13 26.47 -4.78
CA LEU A 21 -19.46 26.27 -4.20
C LEU A 21 -19.76 27.38 -3.18
N PRO A 22 -19.83 28.67 -3.59
CA PRO A 22 -20.10 29.76 -2.66
C PRO A 22 -21.48 29.62 -2.01
N ALA A 23 -21.57 29.96 -0.73
CA ALA A 23 -22.83 29.97 0.01
C ALA A 23 -23.86 30.90 -0.65
N LYS A 24 -25.09 30.42 -0.84
CA LYS A 24 -26.17 31.21 -1.47
C LYS A 24 -26.62 32.35 -0.54
N SER A 25 -26.79 33.55 -1.09
CA SER A 25 -27.12 34.77 -0.34
C SER A 25 -28.47 34.77 0.38
N THR A 26 -29.31 33.75 0.19
CA THR A 26 -30.64 33.68 0.80
C THR A 26 -30.59 33.36 2.31
N LEU A 27 -29.58 32.64 2.79
CA LEU A 27 -29.29 32.51 4.23
C LEU A 27 -28.61 33.77 4.78
N LEU A 28 -27.77 34.42 3.97
CA LEU A 28 -27.13 35.70 4.32
C LEU A 28 -28.15 36.83 4.56
N ASN A 29 -29.20 36.89 3.74
CA ASN A 29 -30.24 37.92 3.83
C ASN A 29 -31.30 37.63 4.91
N ALA A 30 -31.59 36.36 5.22
CA ALA A 30 -32.58 36.00 6.25
C ALA A 30 -32.11 36.33 7.67
N VAL A 31 -30.81 36.15 7.97
CA VAL A 31 -30.20 36.57 9.25
C VAL A 31 -29.97 38.09 9.26
N GLY A 32 -29.62 38.68 8.11
CA GLY A 32 -29.43 40.13 7.98
C GLY A 32 -30.72 40.97 8.16
N GLN A 33 -31.91 40.39 7.98
CA GLN A 33 -33.18 41.10 8.20
C GLN A 33 -33.66 41.12 9.66
N GLN A 34 -33.10 40.28 10.56
CA GLN A 34 -33.42 40.33 12.00
C GLN A 34 -32.47 41.23 12.80
N ILE A 35 -31.36 41.67 12.22
CA ILE A 35 -30.35 42.48 12.90
C ILE A 35 -30.28 43.84 12.18
N ASN A 36 -31.00 44.82 12.72
CA ASN A 36 -30.79 46.24 12.40
C ASN A 36 -29.39 46.64 12.89
N GLY A 37 -28.36 46.34 12.11
CA GLY A 37 -26.97 46.62 12.48
C GLY A 37 -25.98 46.00 11.49
N THR A 38 -25.22 46.87 10.84
CA THR A 38 -24.15 46.60 9.87
C THR A 38 -23.12 45.56 10.34
N THR A 39 -23.15 44.36 9.75
CA THR A 39 -22.05 43.50 9.25
C THR A 39 -22.52 42.05 9.25
N PHE A 40 -22.59 41.42 8.08
CA PHE A 40 -22.86 39.99 7.99
C PHE A 40 -21.67 39.22 8.58
N ASN A 41 -21.90 38.41 9.62
CA ASN A 41 -20.88 37.52 10.19
C ASN A 41 -21.15 36.07 9.71
N PRO A 42 -20.37 35.53 8.75
CA PRO A 42 -20.54 34.18 8.22
C PRO A 42 -20.50 33.09 9.29
N LYS A 43 -19.73 33.30 10.35
CA LYS A 43 -19.59 32.35 11.46
C LYS A 43 -20.88 32.17 12.25
N ILE A 44 -21.64 33.25 12.44
CA ILE A 44 -22.90 33.23 13.19
C ILE A 44 -24.03 32.63 12.35
N ALA A 45 -23.98 32.84 11.02
CA ALA A 45 -25.00 32.34 10.11
C ALA A 45 -24.83 30.86 9.72
N SER A 46 -23.67 30.26 9.99
CA SER A 46 -23.39 28.87 9.64
C SER A 46 -24.04 27.89 10.62
N THR A 47 -24.63 26.82 10.07
CA THR A 47 -25.13 25.69 10.86
C THR A 47 -24.01 24.79 11.39
N TRP A 48 -22.80 24.92 10.84
CA TRP A 48 -21.61 24.21 11.32
C TRP A 48 -20.86 25.03 12.35
N GLN A 49 -20.42 24.37 13.41
CA GLN A 49 -19.61 24.94 14.48
C GLN A 49 -18.27 24.22 14.55
N TYR A 50 -17.21 25.00 14.79
CA TYR A 50 -15.87 24.46 14.86
C TYR A 50 -15.67 23.64 16.13
N HIS A 51 -15.20 22.42 15.94
CA HIS A 51 -14.71 21.55 16.99
C HIS A 51 -13.34 21.02 16.54
N PRO A 52 -12.28 21.17 17.35
CA PRO A 52 -10.97 20.65 17.01
C PRO A 52 -11.03 19.13 16.80
N SER A 53 -10.30 18.63 15.80
CA SER A 53 -10.26 17.21 15.47
C SER A 53 -9.54 16.36 16.51
N ASN A 54 -8.67 17.00 17.30
CA ASN A 54 -7.88 16.34 18.31
C ASN A 54 -7.46 17.28 19.45
N SER A 55 -7.04 16.67 20.56
CA SER A 55 -6.65 17.39 21.78
C SER A 55 -5.27 18.08 21.73
N PHE A 56 -4.45 17.85 20.70
CA PHE A 56 -3.04 18.28 20.66
C PHE A 56 -2.75 19.41 19.66
N LEU A 57 -3.40 19.39 18.51
CA LEU A 57 -3.21 20.31 17.40
C LEU A 57 -4.57 20.89 17.01
N GLN A 58 -4.70 22.20 17.06
CA GLN A 58 -5.93 22.92 16.75
C GLN A 58 -5.63 23.98 15.69
N PHE A 59 -6.39 23.98 14.61
CA PHE A 59 -6.25 24.91 13.50
C PHE A 59 -7.55 25.69 13.32
N GLU A 60 -7.57 26.89 13.88
CA GLU A 60 -8.73 27.78 13.80
C GLU A 60 -9.18 28.00 12.34
N PRO A 61 -10.47 27.78 12.03
CA PRO A 61 -10.98 27.93 10.68
C PRO A 61 -10.96 29.39 10.24
N THR A 62 -10.61 29.59 8.98
CA THR A 62 -10.66 30.91 8.34
C THR A 62 -12.11 31.30 8.01
N GLU A 63 -12.36 32.56 7.65
CA GLU A 63 -13.69 33.00 7.17
C GLU A 63 -14.19 32.13 6.00
N ALA A 64 -13.27 31.63 5.15
CA ALA A 64 -13.60 30.78 4.00
C ALA A 64 -14.30 29.46 4.39
N ALA A 65 -14.07 28.95 5.61
CA ALA A 65 -14.75 27.75 6.11
C ALA A 65 -16.28 27.92 6.16
N TYR A 66 -16.74 29.17 6.34
CA TYR A 66 -18.14 29.53 6.57
C TYR A 66 -18.82 30.14 5.34
N THR A 67 -18.11 30.28 4.22
CA THR A 67 -18.63 30.88 2.98
C THR A 67 -18.83 29.87 1.85
N SER A 68 -18.67 28.57 2.15
CA SER A 68 -18.98 27.46 1.27
C SER A 68 -20.42 26.97 1.47
N GLN A 69 -21.08 26.50 0.42
CA GLN A 69 -22.35 25.77 0.51
C GLN A 69 -22.18 24.42 1.24
N TRP A 70 -21.00 23.81 1.15
CA TRP A 70 -20.64 22.60 1.89
C TRP A 70 -19.72 22.94 3.06
N ASN A 71 -20.30 22.89 4.26
CA ASN A 71 -19.59 22.99 5.53
C ASN A 71 -18.59 21.83 5.71
N ARG A 72 -17.63 21.96 6.64
CA ARG A 72 -16.58 20.96 6.89
C ARG A 72 -17.11 19.59 7.33
N ASP A 73 -18.31 19.52 7.90
CA ASP A 73 -19.01 18.29 8.29
C ASP A 73 -19.82 17.64 7.15
N ASN A 74 -19.88 18.27 5.97
CA ASN A 74 -20.57 17.69 4.83
C ASN A 74 -19.85 16.44 4.31
N ILE A 75 -20.58 15.32 4.27
CA ILE A 75 -20.03 14.01 3.91
C ILE A 75 -19.39 13.97 2.51
N TYR A 76 -19.94 14.69 1.53
CA TYR A 76 -19.41 14.72 0.17
C TYR A 76 -18.11 15.52 0.09
N ARG A 77 -18.06 16.65 0.80
CA ARG A 77 -16.82 17.42 0.97
C ARG A 77 -15.74 16.57 1.63
N GLN A 78 -16.06 15.94 2.77
CA GLN A 78 -15.11 15.11 3.51
C GLN A 78 -14.61 13.95 2.65
N ALA A 79 -15.50 13.22 1.97
CA ALA A 79 -15.12 12.11 1.10
C ALA A 79 -14.20 12.56 -0.04
N PHE A 80 -14.53 13.66 -0.72
CA PHE A 80 -13.70 14.16 -1.82
C PHE A 80 -12.34 14.67 -1.34
N SER A 81 -12.31 15.43 -0.24
CA SER A 81 -11.07 15.90 0.37
C SER A 81 -10.19 14.73 0.82
N LEU A 82 -10.76 13.74 1.53
CA LEU A 82 -10.05 12.55 1.98
C LEU A 82 -9.49 11.73 0.82
N PHE A 83 -10.23 11.59 -0.29
CA PHE A 83 -9.73 10.97 -1.51
C PHE A 83 -8.48 11.70 -2.03
N LEU A 84 -8.55 13.02 -2.19
CA LEU A 84 -7.44 13.83 -2.69
C LEU A 84 -6.23 13.79 -1.75
N ILE A 85 -6.45 13.90 -0.44
CA ILE A 85 -5.39 13.79 0.57
C ILE A 85 -4.71 12.43 0.46
N THR A 86 -5.49 11.35 0.44
CA THR A 86 -4.96 9.98 0.38
C THR A 86 -4.14 9.76 -0.89
N TRP A 87 -4.66 10.18 -2.03
CA TRP A 87 -3.98 10.01 -3.30
C TRP A 87 -2.68 10.83 -3.37
N ILE A 88 -2.75 12.13 -3.07
CA ILE A 88 -1.61 13.04 -3.22
C ILE A 88 -0.53 12.74 -2.16
N ALA A 89 -0.93 12.54 -0.90
CA ALA A 89 0.02 12.22 0.17
C ALA A 89 0.62 10.82 -0.03
N GLY A 90 -0.18 9.83 -0.45
CA GLY A 90 0.29 8.50 -0.81
C GLY A 90 1.32 8.54 -1.94
N ALA A 91 1.05 9.31 -3.00
CA ALA A 91 1.98 9.51 -4.11
C ALA A 91 3.26 10.23 -3.65
N ALA A 92 3.16 11.27 -2.83
CA ALA A 92 4.31 11.98 -2.30
C ALA A 92 5.21 11.06 -1.45
N ILE A 93 4.63 10.30 -0.53
CA ILE A 93 5.36 9.33 0.30
C ILE A 93 6.03 8.28 -0.60
N TYR A 94 5.28 7.71 -1.55
CA TYR A 94 5.81 6.73 -2.49
C TYR A 94 7.03 7.25 -3.25
N PHE A 95 6.94 8.43 -3.86
CA PHE A 95 8.06 8.99 -4.62
C PHE A 95 9.23 9.35 -3.73
N VAL A 96 9.00 9.91 -2.54
CA VAL A 96 10.09 10.25 -1.61
C VAL A 96 10.80 9.00 -1.12
N ILE A 97 10.08 8.04 -0.54
CA ILE A 97 10.69 6.85 0.07
C ILE A 97 11.31 5.93 -0.98
N SER A 98 10.63 5.69 -2.11
CA SER A 98 11.18 4.86 -3.19
C SER A 98 12.42 5.49 -3.81
N THR A 99 12.45 6.82 -3.96
CA THR A 99 13.63 7.52 -4.50
C THR A 99 14.80 7.51 -3.52
N LEU A 100 14.54 7.73 -2.22
CA LEU A 100 15.57 7.62 -1.19
C LEU A 100 16.15 6.20 -1.14
N SER A 101 15.29 5.16 -1.12
CA SER A 101 15.74 3.76 -1.20
C SER A 101 16.53 3.51 -2.49
N TYR A 102 16.04 3.99 -3.64
CA TYR A 102 16.71 3.85 -4.92
C TYR A 102 18.11 4.50 -4.95
N ILE A 103 18.31 5.64 -4.30
CA ILE A 103 19.59 6.37 -4.28
C ILE A 103 20.56 5.74 -3.27
N PHE A 104 20.09 5.42 -2.06
CA PHE A 104 20.95 5.12 -0.93
C PHE A 104 21.05 3.64 -0.56
N VAL A 105 20.07 2.82 -0.94
CA VAL A 105 19.96 1.42 -0.48
C VAL A 105 19.99 0.43 -1.64
N PHE A 106 19.26 0.70 -2.73
CA PHE A 106 19.05 -0.23 -3.84
C PHE A 106 20.34 -0.63 -4.55
N ASP A 107 20.54 -1.95 -4.69
CA ASP A 107 21.70 -2.51 -5.38
C ASP A 107 21.52 -2.43 -6.92
N LYS A 108 22.23 -1.49 -7.54
CA LYS A 108 22.20 -1.24 -9.00
C LYS A 108 22.72 -2.41 -9.83
N THR A 109 23.43 -3.37 -9.23
CA THR A 109 23.83 -4.58 -9.94
C THR A 109 22.63 -5.41 -10.41
N THR A 110 21.46 -5.22 -9.78
CA THR A 110 20.18 -5.84 -10.18
C THR A 110 19.82 -5.58 -11.63
N PHE A 111 20.22 -4.44 -12.21
CA PHE A 111 19.99 -4.13 -13.63
C PHE A 111 20.70 -5.06 -14.60
N LYS A 112 21.72 -5.78 -14.15
CA LYS A 112 22.45 -6.75 -14.96
C LYS A 112 21.81 -8.14 -14.93
N HIS A 113 20.81 -8.36 -14.06
CA HIS A 113 20.15 -9.65 -13.97
C HIS A 113 19.42 -9.97 -15.29
N PRO A 114 19.53 -11.19 -15.84
CA PRO A 114 18.94 -11.54 -17.13
C PRO A 114 17.42 -11.42 -17.19
N LYS A 115 16.75 -11.40 -16.03
CA LYS A 115 15.30 -11.26 -15.88
C LYS A 115 14.84 -9.85 -15.51
N PHE A 116 15.71 -8.86 -15.65
CA PHE A 116 15.33 -7.45 -15.54
C PHE A 116 14.61 -6.99 -16.82
N LEU A 117 13.47 -6.32 -16.69
CA LEU A 117 12.64 -5.92 -17.84
C LEU A 117 13.16 -4.67 -18.53
N LYS A 118 12.92 -4.58 -19.85
CA LYS A 118 13.24 -3.38 -20.62
C LYS A 118 12.43 -2.18 -20.10
N ASN A 119 13.09 -1.08 -19.76
CA ASN A 119 12.47 0.12 -19.17
C ASN A 119 11.69 -0.15 -17.86
N GLN A 120 12.07 -1.16 -17.08
CA GLN A 120 11.30 -1.62 -15.91
C GLN A 120 10.87 -0.49 -14.97
N ILE A 121 11.80 0.37 -14.53
CA ILE A 121 11.51 1.49 -13.60
C ILE A 121 10.36 2.38 -14.12
N ARG A 122 10.38 2.70 -15.43
CA ARG A 122 9.31 3.53 -16.03
C ARG A 122 7.98 2.78 -16.00
N GLN A 123 7.99 1.48 -16.27
CA GLN A 123 6.77 0.67 -16.24
C GLN A 123 6.23 0.51 -14.81
N GLU A 124 7.11 0.30 -13.82
CA GLU A 124 6.78 0.25 -12.39
C GLU A 124 6.12 1.56 -11.95
N ILE A 125 6.77 2.70 -12.21
CA ILE A 125 6.21 4.03 -11.90
C ILE A 125 4.87 4.26 -12.60
N SER A 126 4.77 3.92 -13.89
CA SER A 126 3.53 4.09 -14.64
C SER A 126 2.39 3.26 -14.05
N GLN A 127 2.66 2.02 -13.65
CA GLN A 127 1.66 1.15 -13.04
C GLN A 127 1.25 1.67 -11.67
N SER A 128 2.21 2.06 -10.82
CA SER A 128 1.96 2.73 -9.54
C SER A 128 1.05 3.95 -9.69
N CYS A 129 1.36 4.85 -10.64
CA CYS A 129 0.55 6.04 -10.92
C CYS A 129 -0.86 5.72 -11.41
N ASN A 130 -1.03 4.66 -12.19
CA ASN A 130 -2.35 4.22 -12.66
C ASN A 130 -3.18 3.57 -11.55
N SER A 131 -2.53 2.92 -10.57
CA SER A 131 -3.21 2.18 -9.51
C SER A 131 -3.62 3.06 -8.31
N MET A 132 -2.77 4.02 -7.93
CA MET A 132 -3.00 4.88 -6.76
C MET A 132 -4.38 5.57 -6.70
N PRO A 133 -4.95 6.12 -7.80
CA PRO A 133 -6.25 6.79 -7.72
C PRO A 133 -7.37 5.84 -7.30
N LEU A 134 -7.47 4.65 -7.91
CA LEU A 134 -8.52 3.69 -7.58
C LEU A 134 -8.31 3.08 -6.19
N MET A 135 -7.06 2.79 -5.79
CA MET A 135 -6.74 2.42 -4.42
C MET A 135 -7.23 3.48 -3.43
N SER A 136 -6.97 4.76 -3.70
CA SER A 136 -7.39 5.88 -2.86
C SER A 136 -8.93 5.99 -2.77
N ILE A 137 -9.64 5.76 -3.88
CA ILE A 137 -11.12 5.71 -3.87
C ILE A 137 -11.61 4.57 -2.97
N LEU A 138 -11.03 3.38 -3.08
CA LEU A 138 -11.43 2.21 -2.28
C LEU A 138 -11.09 2.36 -0.79
N THR A 139 -10.03 3.11 -0.47
CA THR A 139 -9.64 3.42 0.93
C THR A 139 -10.48 4.55 1.53
N THR A 140 -10.96 5.50 0.74
CA THR A 140 -11.70 6.68 1.22
C THR A 140 -12.88 6.36 2.16
N PRO A 141 -13.73 5.34 1.91
CA PRO A 141 -14.80 4.97 2.84
C PRO A 141 -14.32 4.64 4.26
N PHE A 142 -13.13 4.05 4.42
CA PHE A 142 -12.57 3.73 5.73
C PHE A 142 -12.15 5.00 6.46
N PHE A 143 -11.43 5.90 5.79
CA PHE A 143 -11.05 7.18 6.37
C PHE A 143 -12.24 8.08 6.66
N LEU A 144 -13.27 8.04 5.82
CA LEU A 144 -14.52 8.72 6.10
C LEU A 144 -15.19 8.13 7.35
N GLY A 145 -15.23 6.81 7.47
CA GLY A 145 -15.72 6.13 8.66
C GLY A 145 -14.98 6.54 9.94
N GLU A 146 -13.66 6.69 9.86
CA GLU A 146 -12.84 7.22 10.97
C GLU A 146 -13.22 8.65 11.35
N VAL A 147 -13.32 9.55 10.37
CA VAL A 147 -13.67 10.97 10.60
C VAL A 147 -15.09 11.13 11.14
N LEU A 148 -16.01 10.25 10.73
CA LEU A 148 -17.38 10.22 11.25
C LEU A 148 -17.50 9.57 12.64
N GLY A 149 -16.39 9.09 13.22
CA GLY A 149 -16.36 8.51 14.56
C GLY A 149 -16.83 7.07 14.67
N TYR A 150 -16.87 6.32 13.56
CA TYR A 150 -17.22 4.88 13.57
C TYR A 150 -16.04 3.98 13.99
N SER A 151 -14.81 4.50 14.01
CA SER A 151 -13.65 3.77 14.47
C SER A 151 -13.44 3.92 15.98
N LYS A 152 -12.57 3.09 16.55
CA LYS A 152 -12.15 3.10 17.95
C LYS A 152 -10.83 3.87 18.13
N LEU A 153 -10.58 4.86 17.26
CA LEU A 153 -9.42 5.74 17.40
C LEU A 153 -9.60 6.66 18.60
N TYR A 154 -8.51 6.88 19.34
CA TYR A 154 -8.52 7.76 20.52
C TYR A 154 -7.26 8.65 20.56
N ASP A 155 -7.38 9.80 21.22
CA ASP A 155 -6.33 10.82 21.24
C ASP A 155 -5.34 10.55 22.37
N LEU A 156 -5.85 10.54 23.60
CA LEU A 156 -5.05 10.53 24.82
C LEU A 156 -4.82 9.10 25.29
N THR A 157 -3.62 8.81 25.79
CA THR A 157 -3.31 7.48 26.34
C THR A 157 -4.22 7.08 27.51
N SER A 158 -4.79 8.06 28.22
CA SER A 158 -5.79 7.85 29.29
C SER A 158 -7.16 7.38 28.80
N GLU A 159 -7.48 7.54 27.51
CA GLU A 159 -8.74 7.09 26.88
C GLU A 159 -8.67 5.63 26.43
N GLY A 160 -7.46 5.06 26.38
CA GLY A 160 -7.24 3.68 25.97
C GLY A 160 -7.64 2.66 27.06
N PRO A 161 -7.62 1.35 26.75
CA PRO A 161 -7.96 0.27 27.69
C PRO A 161 -7.14 0.23 28.99
N GLY A 162 -5.99 0.90 29.03
CA GLY A 162 -5.12 1.02 30.19
C GLY A 162 -3.67 1.26 29.77
N ALA A 163 -2.81 1.59 30.74
CA ALA A 163 -1.40 1.93 30.48
C ALA A 163 -0.61 0.82 29.79
N TRP A 164 -0.98 -0.45 30.02
CA TRP A 164 -0.37 -1.61 29.34
C TRP A 164 -0.60 -1.59 27.83
N TYR A 165 -1.74 -1.06 27.39
CA TYR A 165 -2.13 -1.04 25.97
C TYR A 165 -1.35 0.00 25.17
N ASN A 166 -0.80 1.04 25.84
CA ASN A 166 0.05 2.04 25.20
C ASN A 166 1.22 1.42 24.44
N TRP A 167 1.75 0.30 24.95
CA TRP A 167 2.82 -0.46 24.32
C TRP A 167 2.29 -1.68 23.56
N LEU A 168 1.29 -2.39 24.09
CA LEU A 168 0.83 -3.64 23.46
C LEU A 168 0.13 -3.41 22.10
N GLN A 169 -0.43 -2.22 21.86
CA GLN A 169 -1.08 -1.90 20.59
C GLN A 169 -0.13 -2.07 19.37
N PHE A 170 1.18 -1.84 19.51
CA PHE A 170 2.14 -1.96 18.40
C PHE A 170 2.38 -3.40 17.95
N PRO A 171 2.88 -4.33 18.80
CA PRO A 171 3.03 -5.72 18.39
C PRO A 171 1.69 -6.36 18.05
N PHE A 172 0.59 -5.94 18.69
CA PHE A 172 -0.73 -6.45 18.37
C PHE A 172 -1.19 -6.03 16.96
N PHE A 173 -0.98 -4.77 16.58
CA PHE A 173 -1.22 -4.27 15.22
C PHE A 173 -0.36 -5.03 14.21
N ILE A 174 0.94 -5.18 14.45
CA ILE A 174 1.84 -5.91 13.55
C ILE A 174 1.38 -7.35 13.37
N LEU A 175 1.10 -8.09 14.46
CA LEU A 175 0.64 -9.48 14.36
C LEU A 175 -0.70 -9.62 13.63
N PHE A 176 -1.65 -8.73 13.90
CA PHE A 176 -2.95 -8.73 13.22
C PHE A 176 -2.76 -8.48 11.72
N THR A 177 -2.06 -7.41 11.38
CA THR A 177 -1.89 -7.02 9.97
C THR A 177 -1.07 -8.05 9.20
N ASP A 178 0.02 -8.56 9.77
CA ASP A 178 0.83 -9.63 9.14
C ASP A 178 -0.01 -10.88 8.86
N CYS A 179 -0.92 -11.25 9.78
CA CYS A 179 -1.82 -12.40 9.63
C CYS A 179 -2.76 -12.23 8.43
N PHE A 180 -3.49 -11.12 8.40
CA PHE A 180 -4.49 -10.92 7.37
C PHE A 180 -3.86 -10.59 6.01
N VAL A 181 -2.74 -9.87 5.98
CA VAL A 181 -1.97 -9.68 4.75
C VAL A 181 -1.48 -11.03 4.23
N TYR A 182 -0.94 -11.91 5.08
CA TYR A 182 -0.56 -13.26 4.67
C TYR A 182 -1.69 -14.02 3.98
N PHE A 183 -2.89 -14.05 4.56
CA PHE A 183 -4.03 -14.75 3.96
C PHE A 183 -4.51 -14.12 2.66
N ILE A 184 -4.55 -12.79 2.60
CA ILE A 184 -4.94 -12.05 1.40
C ILE A 184 -3.93 -12.30 0.29
N HIS A 185 -2.64 -12.18 0.60
CA HIS A 185 -1.54 -12.38 -0.33
C HIS A 185 -1.50 -13.83 -0.85
N ARG A 186 -1.59 -14.82 0.03
CA ARG A 186 -1.71 -16.22 -0.38
C ARG A 186 -2.96 -16.48 -1.22
N GLY A 187 -4.08 -15.82 -0.91
CA GLY A 187 -5.31 -15.87 -1.70
C GLY A 187 -5.16 -15.25 -3.08
N LEU A 188 -4.39 -14.16 -3.21
CA LEU A 188 -4.07 -13.51 -4.48
C LEU A 188 -3.23 -14.41 -5.41
N HIS A 189 -2.50 -15.38 -4.85
CA HIS A 189 -1.81 -16.43 -5.60
C HIS A 189 -2.70 -17.60 -6.03
N HIS A 190 -3.98 -17.61 -5.63
CA HIS A 190 -4.90 -18.64 -6.08
C HIS A 190 -5.15 -18.53 -7.60
N PRO A 191 -5.13 -19.64 -8.37
CA PRO A 191 -5.20 -19.60 -9.84
C PRO A 191 -6.38 -18.81 -10.44
N LEU A 192 -7.50 -18.75 -9.71
CA LEU A 192 -8.71 -18.03 -10.12
C LEU A 192 -8.55 -16.50 -10.13
N VAL A 193 -7.63 -15.95 -9.33
CA VAL A 193 -7.45 -14.49 -9.18
C VAL A 193 -6.06 -14.00 -9.55
N TYR A 194 -5.04 -14.87 -9.46
CA TYR A 194 -3.64 -14.54 -9.72
C TYR A 194 -3.44 -13.83 -11.05
N LYS A 195 -3.91 -14.41 -12.15
CA LYS A 195 -3.68 -13.86 -13.50
C LYS A 195 -4.24 -12.45 -13.68
N THR A 196 -5.34 -12.12 -12.99
CA THR A 196 -6.02 -10.82 -13.11
C THR A 196 -5.46 -9.79 -12.14
N LEU A 197 -5.29 -10.16 -10.88
CA LEU A 197 -4.99 -9.21 -9.81
C LEU A 197 -3.49 -9.14 -9.51
N HIS A 198 -2.80 -10.27 -9.44
CA HIS A 198 -1.47 -10.33 -8.81
C HIS A 198 -0.31 -10.57 -9.80
N LYS A 199 -0.56 -11.22 -10.94
CA LYS A 199 0.40 -11.31 -12.06
C LYS A 199 0.96 -9.93 -12.47
N PRO A 200 0.17 -8.83 -12.52
CA PRO A 200 0.71 -7.50 -12.80
C PRO A 200 1.79 -7.02 -11.84
N HIS A 201 1.80 -7.50 -10.59
CA HIS A 201 2.88 -7.25 -9.64
C HIS A 201 4.03 -8.24 -9.83
N HIS A 202 3.71 -9.53 -9.99
CA HIS A 202 4.71 -10.58 -10.14
C HIS A 202 5.50 -10.58 -11.46
N LYS A 203 5.10 -9.78 -12.45
CA LYS A 203 5.92 -9.59 -13.65
C LYS A 203 7.29 -8.96 -13.32
N TRP A 204 7.43 -8.29 -12.19
CA TRP A 204 8.69 -7.71 -11.70
C TRP A 204 9.54 -8.77 -10.99
N ILE A 205 10.08 -9.75 -11.75
CA ILE A 205 10.88 -10.86 -11.18
C ILE A 205 12.06 -10.35 -10.34
N MET A 206 12.69 -9.25 -10.78
CA MET A 206 13.71 -8.52 -10.03
C MET A 206 13.20 -7.11 -9.74
N PRO A 207 12.37 -6.92 -8.72
CA PRO A 207 11.71 -5.64 -8.48
C PRO A 207 12.71 -4.55 -8.08
N THR A 208 12.36 -3.29 -8.33
CA THR A 208 13.02 -2.14 -7.72
C THR A 208 12.16 -1.53 -6.62
N PRO A 209 12.65 -0.55 -5.83
CA PRO A 209 11.84 0.18 -4.87
C PRO A 209 10.55 0.78 -5.47
N TYR A 210 10.56 1.11 -6.76
CA TYR A 210 9.37 1.62 -7.46
C TYR A 210 8.32 0.54 -7.76
N ALA A 211 8.66 -0.74 -7.65
CA ALA A 211 7.68 -1.84 -7.74
C ALA A 211 6.79 -1.96 -6.49
N SER A 212 7.17 -1.30 -5.39
CA SER A 212 6.53 -1.43 -4.07
C SER A 212 5.03 -1.15 -4.04
N ILE A 213 4.51 -0.37 -4.99
CA ILE A 213 3.06 -0.15 -5.18
C ILE A 213 2.59 -0.39 -6.62
N ALA A 214 3.43 -1.03 -7.44
CA ALA A 214 3.12 -1.35 -8.83
C ALA A 214 2.25 -2.61 -8.90
N PHE A 215 1.04 -2.53 -8.34
CA PHE A 215 0.03 -3.59 -8.28
C PHE A 215 -1.10 -3.36 -9.26
N HIS A 216 -2.00 -4.33 -9.40
CA HIS A 216 -3.37 -4.01 -9.77
C HIS A 216 -4.02 -3.19 -8.62
N PRO A 217 -4.86 -2.19 -8.89
CA PRO A 217 -5.41 -1.35 -7.81
C PRO A 217 -6.17 -2.14 -6.72
N VAL A 218 -6.96 -3.14 -7.12
CA VAL A 218 -7.67 -4.00 -6.16
C VAL A 218 -6.73 -4.87 -5.36
N ASP A 219 -5.62 -5.33 -5.95
CA ASP A 219 -4.59 -6.12 -5.24
C ASP A 219 -3.95 -5.27 -4.13
N GLY A 220 -3.41 -4.10 -4.50
CA GLY A 220 -2.79 -3.20 -3.53
C GLY A 220 -3.77 -2.76 -2.42
N TRP A 221 -5.03 -2.49 -2.75
CA TRP A 221 -6.05 -2.16 -1.76
C TRP A 221 -6.39 -3.34 -0.84
N MET A 222 -6.55 -4.55 -1.39
CA MET A 222 -6.83 -5.75 -0.58
C MET A 222 -5.70 -5.98 0.42
N GLN A 223 -4.44 -5.87 -0.01
CA GLN A 223 -3.30 -6.01 0.90
C GLN A 223 -3.21 -4.88 1.94
N SER A 224 -3.71 -3.67 1.65
CA SER A 224 -3.73 -2.58 2.62
C SER A 224 -4.91 -2.64 3.60
N LEU A 225 -5.94 -3.42 3.27
CA LEU A 225 -7.20 -3.47 4.01
C LEU A 225 -7.06 -3.77 5.51
N PRO A 226 -6.20 -4.71 5.97
CA PRO A 226 -6.04 -4.99 7.40
C PRO A 226 -5.62 -3.77 8.23
N TYR A 227 -4.80 -2.87 7.67
CA TYR A 227 -4.36 -1.65 8.35
C TYR A 227 -5.51 -0.67 8.58
N HIS A 228 -6.49 -0.64 7.68
CA HIS A 228 -7.67 0.22 7.76
C HIS A 228 -8.79 -0.40 8.59
N ILE A 229 -8.91 -1.73 8.62
CA ILE A 229 -9.92 -2.43 9.43
C ILE A 229 -9.54 -2.46 10.92
N PHE A 230 -8.26 -2.56 11.25
CA PHE A 230 -7.80 -2.65 12.63
C PHE A 230 -8.47 -1.64 13.58
N PRO A 231 -8.47 -0.31 13.29
CA PRO A 231 -9.07 0.67 14.20
C PRO A 231 -10.60 0.56 14.33
N PHE A 232 -11.30 -0.18 13.47
CA PHE A 232 -12.75 -0.43 13.63
C PHE A 232 -13.04 -1.59 14.59
N ILE A 233 -12.08 -2.51 14.75
CA ILE A 233 -12.21 -3.67 15.61
C ILE A 233 -11.57 -3.42 16.98
N PHE A 234 -10.38 -2.82 17.00
CA PHE A 234 -9.58 -2.61 18.20
C PHE A 234 -9.30 -1.13 18.46
N PRO A 235 -9.21 -0.72 19.74
CA PRO A 235 -8.74 0.63 20.07
C PRO A 235 -7.36 0.88 19.48
N LEU A 236 -7.12 2.07 18.94
CA LEU A 236 -5.78 2.43 18.45
C LEU A 236 -5.54 3.93 18.67
N GLN A 237 -4.43 4.26 19.31
CA GLN A 237 -4.10 5.66 19.59
C GLN A 237 -3.74 6.36 18.26
N LYS A 238 -4.27 7.56 18.01
CA LYS A 238 -4.12 8.25 16.71
C LYS A 238 -2.66 8.48 16.27
N PHE A 239 -1.76 8.85 17.19
CA PHE A 239 -0.33 9.02 16.85
C PHE A 239 0.37 7.68 16.59
N ALA A 240 0.04 6.64 17.37
CA ALA A 240 0.50 5.28 17.10
C ALA A 240 0.03 4.82 15.72
N TYR A 241 -1.22 5.11 15.35
CA TYR A 241 -1.74 4.78 14.03
C TYR A 241 -0.97 5.50 12.91
N LEU A 242 -0.71 6.79 13.06
CA LEU A 242 0.08 7.56 12.08
C LEU A 242 1.52 7.00 11.94
N GLY A 243 2.17 6.69 13.06
CA GLY A 243 3.51 6.11 13.06
C GLY A 243 3.55 4.73 12.41
N LEU A 244 2.56 3.88 12.70
CA LEU A 244 2.40 2.56 12.09
C LEU A 244 2.10 2.66 10.60
N PHE A 245 1.24 3.60 10.19
CA PHE A 245 0.96 3.86 8.78
C PHE A 245 2.24 4.24 8.02
N PHE A 246 3.03 5.17 8.55
CA PHE A 246 4.32 5.52 7.96
C PHE A 246 5.29 4.33 7.91
N PHE A 247 5.37 3.56 8.99
CA PHE A 247 6.18 2.33 9.05
C PHE A 247 5.80 1.34 7.95
N VAL A 248 4.50 1.10 7.70
CA VAL A 248 4.03 0.19 6.64
C VAL A 248 4.52 0.66 5.26
N GLN A 249 4.44 1.96 4.98
CA GLN A 249 4.90 2.50 3.69
C GLN A 249 6.41 2.31 3.49
N VAL A 250 7.22 2.60 4.53
CA VAL A 250 8.67 2.39 4.48
C VAL A 250 9.02 0.92 4.32
N TRP A 251 8.37 0.06 5.11
CA TRP A 251 8.58 -1.37 5.07
C TRP A 251 8.29 -1.98 3.70
N THR A 252 7.17 -1.58 3.09
CA THR A 252 6.75 -2.04 1.76
C THR A 252 7.80 -1.71 0.68
N VAL A 253 8.48 -0.56 0.80
CA VAL A 253 9.60 -0.22 -0.10
C VAL A 253 10.84 -1.07 0.20
N PHE A 254 11.20 -1.22 1.48
CA PHE A 254 12.42 -1.92 1.89
C PHE A 254 12.42 -3.41 1.51
N ILE A 255 11.27 -4.09 1.53
CA ILE A 255 11.24 -5.49 1.08
C ILE A 255 11.44 -5.66 -0.44
N HIS A 256 11.44 -4.58 -1.23
CA HIS A 256 11.66 -4.59 -2.69
C HIS A 256 13.00 -3.96 -3.11
N ASP A 257 13.87 -3.57 -2.17
CA ASP A 257 15.10 -2.84 -2.49
C ASP A 257 16.28 -3.74 -2.91
N GLY A 258 16.10 -5.06 -2.88
CA GLY A 258 17.12 -6.02 -3.28
C GLY A 258 18.36 -6.06 -2.39
N GLU A 259 18.34 -5.41 -1.22
CA GLU A 259 19.44 -5.44 -0.27
C GLU A 259 19.15 -6.41 0.90
N TYR A 260 19.94 -7.47 0.95
CA TYR A 260 19.68 -8.65 1.79
C TYR A 260 20.42 -8.53 3.13
N VAL A 261 20.14 -7.46 3.90
CA VAL A 261 20.87 -7.15 5.16
C VAL A 261 20.47 -8.08 6.31
N ALA A 262 19.20 -8.48 6.38
CA ALA A 262 18.64 -9.17 7.52
C ALA A 262 18.53 -10.69 7.28
N ASN A 263 19.58 -11.44 7.64
CA ASN A 263 19.52 -12.91 7.75
C ASN A 263 18.82 -13.31 9.06
N SER A 264 17.53 -13.01 9.17
CA SER A 264 16.73 -13.29 10.36
C SER A 264 15.77 -14.45 10.12
N PRO A 265 15.67 -15.43 11.05
CA PRO A 265 14.68 -16.49 10.94
C PRO A 265 13.25 -15.99 11.19
N ILE A 266 13.09 -14.80 11.78
CA ILE A 266 11.79 -14.22 12.17
C ILE A 266 11.33 -13.18 11.15
N LEU A 267 12.24 -12.37 10.62
CA LEU A 267 11.90 -11.25 9.74
C LEU A 267 11.67 -11.72 8.30
N ASN A 268 10.55 -11.33 7.70
CA ASN A 268 10.33 -11.48 6.26
C ASN A 268 10.91 -10.23 5.55
N GLY A 269 12.23 -10.21 5.35
CA GLY A 269 12.93 -9.10 4.71
C GLY A 269 13.04 -9.24 3.19
N ALA A 270 13.81 -8.34 2.55
CA ALA A 270 14.00 -8.29 1.10
C ALA A 270 14.42 -9.64 0.48
N ALA A 271 15.23 -10.46 1.18
CA ALA A 271 15.66 -11.75 0.65
C ALA A 271 14.50 -12.75 0.52
N CYS A 272 13.63 -12.80 1.53
CA CYS A 272 12.45 -13.64 1.52
C CYS A 272 11.46 -13.18 0.44
N HIS A 273 11.31 -11.86 0.27
CA HIS A 273 10.42 -11.28 -0.73
C HIS A 273 10.95 -11.39 -2.17
N THR A 274 12.27 -11.28 -2.39
CA THR A 274 12.86 -11.60 -3.71
C THR A 274 12.61 -13.07 -4.06
N MET A 275 12.80 -13.99 -3.11
CA MET A 275 12.45 -15.40 -3.36
C MET A 275 10.97 -15.58 -3.68
N HIS A 276 10.10 -14.81 -3.04
CA HIS A 276 8.68 -14.82 -3.34
C HIS A 276 8.41 -14.40 -4.80
N HIS A 277 9.04 -13.33 -5.28
CA HIS A 277 8.95 -12.91 -6.69
C HIS A 277 9.54 -13.92 -7.68
N LEU A 278 10.59 -14.65 -7.30
CA LEU A 278 11.21 -15.69 -8.11
C LEU A 278 10.39 -16.99 -8.16
N TYR A 279 9.76 -17.37 -7.04
CA TYR A 279 9.22 -18.71 -6.84
C TYR A 279 7.72 -18.79 -6.60
N PHE A 280 7.02 -17.65 -6.46
CA PHE A 280 5.56 -17.46 -6.37
C PHE A 280 4.88 -18.11 -5.16
N ASN A 281 5.24 -19.35 -4.81
CA ASN A 281 4.51 -20.21 -3.89
C ASN A 281 4.99 -20.16 -2.42
N TYR A 282 5.84 -19.19 -2.07
CA TYR A 282 6.53 -19.14 -0.78
C TYR A 282 6.61 -17.72 -0.24
N ASN A 283 6.75 -17.59 1.09
CA ASN A 283 7.07 -16.35 1.81
C ASN A 283 6.05 -15.21 1.61
N TYR A 284 4.76 -15.48 1.82
CA TYR A 284 3.66 -14.52 1.64
C TYR A 284 3.52 -13.47 2.76
N GLY A 285 4.15 -13.67 3.93
CA GLY A 285 4.06 -12.75 5.06
C GLY A 285 4.62 -11.36 4.73
N GLN A 286 4.09 -10.32 5.39
CA GLN A 286 4.53 -8.94 5.12
C GLN A 286 5.77 -8.60 5.93
N TYR A 287 5.74 -8.85 7.24
CA TYR A 287 6.77 -8.43 8.20
C TYR A 287 7.54 -9.61 8.77
N THR A 288 6.84 -10.70 9.06
CA THR A 288 7.41 -11.85 9.74
C THR A 288 7.22 -13.15 8.96
N THR A 289 8.07 -14.13 9.25
CA THR A 289 7.96 -15.48 8.68
C THR A 289 6.98 -16.36 9.47
N LEU A 290 6.34 -15.83 10.52
CA LEU A 290 5.49 -16.59 11.44
C LEU A 290 4.37 -17.31 10.69
N TRP A 291 3.60 -16.56 9.90
CA TRP A 291 2.43 -17.10 9.19
C TRP A 291 2.82 -18.02 8.04
N ASP A 292 3.96 -17.77 7.39
CA ASP A 292 4.53 -18.71 6.42
C ASP A 292 4.94 -20.03 7.05
N ARG A 293 5.50 -20.01 8.26
CA ARG A 293 5.87 -21.23 8.99
C ARG A 293 4.64 -22.00 9.43
N LEU A 294 3.63 -21.31 9.98
CA LEU A 294 2.37 -21.93 10.40
C LEU A 294 1.58 -22.48 9.20
N GLY A 295 1.58 -21.76 8.08
CA GLY A 295 0.85 -22.14 6.87
C GLY A 295 1.63 -23.04 5.90
N GLY A 296 2.87 -23.43 6.24
CA GLY A 296 3.70 -24.33 5.45
C GLY A 296 4.24 -23.75 4.14
N SER A 297 4.32 -22.42 4.02
CA SER A 297 4.81 -21.69 2.84
C SER A 297 6.17 -21.03 3.05
N TYR A 298 6.84 -21.28 4.19
CA TYR A 298 8.17 -20.71 4.44
C TYR A 298 9.26 -21.41 3.61
N ARG A 299 10.03 -20.62 2.87
CA ARG A 299 11.26 -21.05 2.19
C ARG A 299 12.42 -20.16 2.62
N LYS A 300 13.43 -20.76 3.25
CA LYS A 300 14.63 -20.04 3.72
C LYS A 300 15.40 -19.46 2.50
N PRO A 301 15.79 -18.18 2.53
CA PRO A 301 16.71 -17.62 1.55
C PRO A 301 18.06 -18.31 1.54
N ASN A 302 18.60 -18.48 0.33
CA ASN A 302 19.91 -19.10 0.16
C ASN A 302 20.98 -18.23 0.80
N GLU A 303 22.00 -18.85 1.35
CA GLU A 303 23.05 -18.13 2.09
C GLU A 303 23.86 -17.19 1.18
N GLU A 304 23.90 -17.52 -0.11
CA GLU A 304 24.56 -16.74 -1.15
C GLU A 304 23.97 -15.35 -1.30
N LEU A 305 22.66 -15.16 -1.04
CA LEU A 305 22.00 -13.86 -1.11
C LEU A 305 22.53 -12.89 -0.05
N PHE A 306 22.91 -13.38 1.12
CA PHE A 306 23.41 -12.53 2.21
C PHE A 306 24.89 -12.16 2.05
N ARG A 307 25.59 -12.70 1.03
CA ARG A 307 27.00 -12.44 0.79
C ARG A 307 27.15 -11.61 -0.48
N ARG A 308 27.72 -10.39 -0.35
CA ARG A 308 27.92 -9.46 -1.48
C ARG A 308 28.62 -10.09 -2.70
N GLU A 309 29.57 -10.99 -2.45
CA GLU A 309 30.39 -11.62 -3.50
C GLU A 309 29.61 -12.67 -4.31
N SER A 310 28.62 -13.34 -3.71
CA SER A 310 27.89 -14.44 -4.34
C SER A 310 26.45 -14.10 -4.71
N LYS A 311 25.84 -13.07 -4.10
CA LYS A 311 24.42 -12.72 -4.34
C LYS A 311 24.14 -12.37 -5.80
N MET A 312 25.16 -11.87 -6.50
CA MET A 312 25.13 -11.55 -7.93
C MET A 312 26.04 -12.45 -8.77
N GLY A 313 26.36 -13.64 -8.25
CA GLY A 313 27.19 -14.62 -8.95
C GLY A 313 26.43 -15.26 -10.10
N GLN A 314 27.13 -15.46 -11.23
CA GLN A 314 26.56 -16.09 -12.44
C GLN A 314 25.86 -17.42 -12.15
N LYS A 315 26.46 -18.28 -11.31
CA LYS A 315 25.88 -19.57 -10.93
C LYS A 315 24.55 -19.45 -10.19
N GLU A 316 24.42 -18.45 -9.32
CA GLU A 316 23.19 -18.24 -8.56
C GLU A 316 22.09 -17.67 -9.47
N TRP A 317 22.43 -16.75 -10.38
CA TRP A 317 21.47 -16.27 -11.38
C TRP A 317 20.99 -17.37 -12.32
N GLU A 318 21.89 -18.24 -12.80
CA GLU A 318 21.51 -19.39 -13.63
C GLU A 318 20.53 -20.31 -12.89
N ARG A 319 20.77 -20.57 -11.60
CA ARG A 319 19.88 -21.37 -10.76
C ARG A 319 18.52 -20.70 -10.55
N GLN A 320 18.52 -19.41 -10.21
CA GLN A 320 17.29 -18.62 -10.03
C GLN A 320 16.46 -18.57 -11.30
N VAL A 321 17.08 -18.31 -12.45
CA VAL A 321 16.44 -18.28 -13.76
C VAL A 321 15.80 -19.63 -14.09
N ALA A 322 16.54 -20.73 -13.96
CA ALA A 322 16.04 -22.05 -14.32
C ALA A 322 14.83 -22.47 -13.46
N GLU A 323 14.89 -22.22 -12.14
CA GLU A 323 13.78 -22.51 -11.24
C GLU A 323 12.56 -21.60 -11.51
N MET A 324 12.79 -20.30 -11.71
CA MET A 324 11.74 -19.33 -11.98
C MET A 324 11.03 -19.63 -13.31
N GLU A 325 11.76 -19.93 -14.39
CA GLU A 325 11.18 -20.24 -15.70
C GLU A 325 10.25 -21.45 -15.64
N LYS A 326 10.62 -22.47 -14.86
CA LYS A 326 9.76 -23.64 -14.63
C LYS A 326 8.44 -23.23 -13.96
N LEU A 327 8.52 -22.43 -12.90
CA LEU A 327 7.35 -22.03 -12.11
C LEU A 327 6.43 -21.06 -12.89
N VAL A 328 7.01 -20.17 -13.68
CA VAL A 328 6.24 -19.30 -14.60
C VAL A 328 5.50 -20.13 -15.63
N LEU A 329 6.14 -21.13 -16.23
CA LEU A 329 5.48 -22.01 -17.18
C LEU A 329 4.31 -22.77 -16.52
N GLU A 330 4.51 -23.26 -15.29
CA GLU A 330 3.46 -23.95 -14.52
C GLU A 330 2.28 -23.03 -14.16
N ALA A 331 2.54 -21.79 -13.72
CA ALA A 331 1.52 -20.86 -13.26
C ALA A 331 0.81 -20.10 -14.41
N GLU A 332 1.57 -19.69 -15.43
CA GLU A 332 1.11 -18.77 -16.48
C GLU A 332 0.89 -19.47 -17.82
N GLY A 333 1.57 -20.60 -18.07
CA GLY A 333 1.52 -21.36 -19.32
C GLY A 333 2.52 -20.87 -20.39
N GLU A 334 2.92 -19.61 -20.32
CA GLU A 334 3.96 -18.99 -21.14
C GLU A 334 4.59 -17.79 -20.41
N ASP A 335 5.79 -17.37 -20.84
CA ASP A 335 6.44 -16.14 -20.39
C ASP A 335 6.32 -15.07 -21.48
N ASP A 336 5.41 -14.11 -21.27
CA ASP A 336 5.08 -13.03 -22.20
C ASP A 336 5.94 -11.76 -21.99
N ARG A 337 6.96 -11.84 -21.13
CA ARG A 337 7.77 -10.71 -20.71
C ARG A 337 8.92 -10.41 -21.68
N VAL A 338 9.32 -9.14 -21.74
CA VAL A 338 10.43 -8.66 -22.57
C VAL A 338 11.57 -8.14 -21.68
N TYR A 339 12.65 -8.89 -21.64
CA TYR A 339 13.83 -8.62 -20.82
C TYR A 339 14.83 -7.68 -21.53
N ASP A 340 15.58 -6.90 -20.75
CA ASP A 340 16.55 -5.92 -21.26
C ASP A 340 17.82 -6.59 -21.79
N ALA A 341 18.21 -7.71 -21.18
CA ALA A 341 19.32 -8.55 -21.61
C ALA A 341 18.96 -9.38 -22.85
N GLY A 342 18.79 -8.71 -23.99
CA GLY A 342 18.89 -9.29 -25.34
C GLY A 342 17.82 -10.33 -25.73
N GLU A 343 17.05 -9.99 -26.76
CA GLU A 343 16.43 -11.01 -27.62
C GLU A 343 17.52 -11.91 -28.22
N GLU A 344 17.70 -13.10 -27.68
CA GLU A 344 17.66 -14.29 -28.52
C GLU A 344 16.46 -15.10 -28.04
N LYS A 345 15.36 -15.02 -28.79
CA LYS A 345 14.35 -16.07 -28.81
C LYS A 345 15.05 -17.37 -29.23
N LYS A 346 15.66 -18.09 -28.30
CA LYS A 346 15.72 -19.54 -28.40
C LYS A 346 14.31 -20.02 -28.11
N THR A 347 13.51 -20.08 -29.17
CA THR A 347 12.31 -20.90 -29.21
C THR A 347 12.67 -22.26 -28.61
N ASN A 348 12.29 -22.46 -27.35
CA ASN A 348 12.66 -23.64 -26.59
C ASN A 348 11.72 -24.78 -27.04
N GLU A 349 11.85 -25.21 -28.30
CA GLU A 349 11.17 -26.39 -28.83
C GLU A 349 11.56 -27.65 -28.04
N ARG A 350 12.66 -27.63 -27.26
CA ARG A 350 13.06 -28.75 -26.41
C ARG A 350 12.18 -28.98 -25.18
N VAL A 351 11.44 -27.98 -24.68
CA VAL A 351 10.58 -28.18 -23.50
C VAL A 351 9.20 -28.75 -23.90
N LYS A 352 8.74 -28.54 -25.13
CA LYS A 352 7.51 -29.15 -25.64
C LYS A 352 7.59 -30.68 -25.78
N TRP A 353 8.78 -31.24 -26.00
CA TRP A 353 8.93 -32.70 -26.18
C TRP A 353 9.02 -33.51 -24.88
N LEU A 354 9.38 -32.88 -23.75
CA LEU A 354 9.47 -33.58 -22.46
C LEU A 354 8.10 -33.77 -21.79
N TYR A 355 7.13 -32.89 -22.05
CA TYR A 355 5.77 -33.01 -21.49
C TYR A 355 4.88 -33.99 -22.26
N ILE A 356 5.19 -34.32 -23.52
CA ILE A 356 4.43 -35.32 -24.30
C ILE A 356 4.79 -36.75 -23.88
N LEU A 357 5.98 -36.99 -23.30
CA LEU A 357 6.41 -38.32 -22.84
C LEU A 357 6.07 -38.65 -21.38
N HIS A 358 5.76 -37.65 -20.55
CA HIS A 358 5.35 -37.87 -19.14
C HIS A 358 3.84 -37.75 -18.89
N GLY A 359 3.05 -37.30 -19.87
CA GLY A 359 1.59 -37.20 -19.80
C GLY A 359 0.81 -38.51 -20.02
N MET A 360 1.49 -39.64 -20.29
CA MET A 360 0.85 -40.94 -20.55
C MET A 360 1.05 -41.96 -19.40
N VAL A 361 0.93 -41.58 -18.12
CA VAL A 361 0.91 -42.59 -17.02
C VAL A 361 -0.13 -42.33 -15.91
N TRP A 362 -0.99 -41.31 -15.98
CA TRP A 362 -2.01 -41.11 -14.95
C TRP A 362 -3.41 -40.93 -15.52
N GLN A 363 -4.01 -42.03 -15.96
CA GLN A 363 -5.46 -42.14 -16.10
C GLN A 363 -5.92 -43.60 -15.95
N LYS A 364 -5.90 -44.12 -14.70
CA LYS A 364 -6.77 -45.22 -14.23
C LYS A 364 -6.99 -45.12 -12.72
N SER A 365 -8.02 -44.41 -12.30
CA SER A 365 -8.91 -44.82 -11.20
C SER A 365 -10.16 -43.93 -11.19
N LEU A 366 -11.30 -44.63 -11.28
CA LEU A 366 -12.70 -44.19 -11.36
C LEU A 366 -13.19 -43.69 -12.71
#